data_AF-A0A1V1W3I9-F1
#
_entry.id   AF-A0A1V1W3I9-F1
#
_cell.length_a   1.000
_cell.length_b   1.000
_cell.length_c   1.000
_cell.angle_alpha   90.00
_cell.angle_beta   90.00
_cell.angle_gamma   90.00
#
_symmetry.space_group_name_H-M   'P 1'
#
loop_
_entity.id
_entity.type
_entity.pdbx_description
1 polymer ?
#
loop_
_entity_poly.entity_id
_entity_poly.type
_entity_poly.pdbx_seq_one_letter_code
_entity_poly.pdbx_strand_id
1 'polypeptide(L)'
;MSKAAQAQAGRDRARDARLKAARERRLRLDPDQIARERRIDEAAVDVEVAWEERTRAEQAVAEAEVAAAAAIEKLVAEKLSVRDIVQLTGLDQGIVRRLRQLGLDDGAPASAGSGTAESAGGRVA
;
A
#
# COMPACT_ATOMS: atom_id res chain seq x y z
N MET A 1 -8.39 -38.07 -65.70
CA MET A 1 -7.92 -37.10 -64.68
C MET A 1 -6.41 -36.94 -64.82
N SER A 2 -5.91 -35.71 -65.04
CA SER A 2 -4.47 -35.47 -65.22
C SER A 2 -3.70 -35.51 -63.89
N LYS A 3 -2.46 -36.02 -63.90
CA LYS A 3 -1.54 -36.01 -62.75
C LYS A 3 -1.33 -34.60 -62.18
N ALA A 4 -1.40 -33.58 -63.03
CA ALA A 4 -1.33 -32.18 -62.63
C ALA A 4 -2.56 -31.75 -61.80
N ALA A 5 -3.76 -32.22 -62.18
CA ALA A 5 -4.99 -31.94 -61.44
C ALA A 5 -5.00 -32.63 -60.06
N GLN A 6 -4.43 -33.83 -59.96
CA GLN A 6 -4.31 -34.55 -58.69
C GLN A 6 -3.30 -33.88 -57.74
N ALA A 7 -2.16 -33.41 -58.28
CA ALA A 7 -1.18 -32.64 -57.51
C ALA A 7 -1.75 -31.29 -57.04
N GLN A 8 -2.53 -30.61 -57.88
CA GLN A 8 -3.22 -29.37 -57.52
C GLN A 8 -4.23 -29.60 -56.39
N ALA A 9 -5.09 -30.62 -56.51
CA ALA A 9 -6.04 -30.98 -55.47
C ALA A 9 -5.38 -31.34 -54.13
N GLY A 10 -4.19 -31.96 -54.15
CA GLY A 10 -3.41 -32.21 -52.93
C GLY A 10 -2.90 -30.93 -52.27
N ARG A 11 -2.41 -29.97 -53.07
CA ARG A 11 -1.97 -28.65 -52.58
C ARG A 11 -3.11 -27.84 -51.99
N ASP A 12 -4.27 -27.87 -52.62
CA ASP A 12 -5.46 -27.14 -52.16
C ASP A 12 -5.95 -27.71 -50.82
N ARG A 13 -6.04 -29.04 -50.67
CA ARG A 13 -6.37 -29.68 -49.37
C ARG A 13 -5.35 -29.36 -48.29
N ALA A 14 -4.06 -29.33 -48.62
CA ALA A 14 -3.01 -28.98 -47.66
C ALA A 14 -3.11 -27.52 -47.21
N ARG A 15 -3.49 -26.60 -48.12
CA ARG A 15 -3.75 -25.20 -47.80
C ARG A 15 -4.96 -25.06 -46.89
N ASP A 16 -6.05 -25.75 -47.20
CA ASP A 16 -7.28 -25.71 -46.40
C ASP A 16 -7.06 -26.27 -44.99
N ALA A 17 -6.31 -27.36 -44.87
CA ALA A 17 -5.94 -27.93 -43.56
C ALA A 17 -5.12 -26.94 -42.71
N ARG A 18 -4.16 -26.21 -43.32
CA ARG A 18 -3.37 -25.18 -42.63
C ARG A 18 -4.23 -24.00 -42.20
N LEU A 19 -5.15 -23.54 -43.07
CA LEU A 19 -6.07 -22.44 -42.74
C LEU A 19 -7.03 -22.84 -41.61
N LYS A 20 -7.55 -24.06 -41.62
CA LYS A 20 -8.39 -24.60 -40.54
C LYS A 20 -7.63 -24.64 -39.21
N ALA A 21 -6.41 -25.19 -39.19
CA ALA A 21 -5.58 -25.25 -38.00
C ALA A 21 -5.24 -23.85 -37.44
N ALA A 22 -4.95 -22.88 -38.30
CA ALA A 22 -4.70 -21.49 -37.89
C ALA A 22 -5.92 -20.85 -37.22
N ARG A 23 -7.13 -21.10 -37.77
CA ARG A 23 -8.40 -20.62 -37.18
C ARG A 23 -8.67 -21.26 -35.82
N GLU A 24 -8.50 -22.58 -35.70
CA GLU A 24 -8.67 -23.30 -34.43
C GLU A 24 -7.67 -22.81 -33.37
N ARG A 25 -6.42 -22.55 -33.76
CA ARG A 25 -5.41 -22.01 -32.84
C ARG A 25 -5.79 -20.61 -32.35
N ARG A 26 -6.28 -19.74 -33.25
CA ARG A 26 -6.75 -18.40 -32.90
C ARG A 26 -7.99 -18.45 -31.99
N LEU A 27 -8.92 -19.36 -32.26
CA LEU A 27 -10.12 -19.55 -31.44
C LEU A 27 -9.79 -20.07 -30.03
N ARG A 28 -8.71 -20.82 -29.82
CA ARG A 28 -8.26 -21.25 -28.49
C ARG A 28 -7.54 -20.15 -27.72
N LEU A 29 -6.73 -19.34 -28.42
CA LEU A 29 -6.00 -18.24 -27.79
C LEU A 29 -6.93 -17.19 -27.17
N ASP A 30 -8.09 -16.94 -27.77
CA ASP A 30 -9.03 -15.91 -27.32
C ASP A 30 -9.67 -16.21 -25.94
N PRO A 31 -10.25 -17.42 -25.70
CA PRO A 31 -10.68 -17.85 -24.36
C PRO A 31 -9.54 -17.92 -23.34
N ASP A 32 -8.36 -18.40 -23.74
CA ASP A 32 -7.21 -18.49 -22.84
C ASP A 32 -6.73 -17.09 -22.43
N GLN A 33 -6.77 -16.14 -23.35
CA GLN A 33 -6.46 -14.73 -23.09
C GLN A 33 -7.48 -14.11 -22.13
N ILE A 34 -8.79 -14.29 -22.38
CA ILE A 34 -9.85 -13.80 -21.50
C ILE A 34 -9.72 -14.41 -20.10
N ALA A 35 -9.43 -15.71 -19.99
CA ALA A 35 -9.22 -16.36 -18.69
C ALA A 35 -7.99 -15.82 -17.97
N ARG A 36 -6.92 -15.49 -18.71
CA ARG A 36 -5.75 -14.84 -18.15
C ARG A 36 -6.05 -13.42 -17.67
N GLU A 37 -6.75 -12.62 -18.46
CA GLU A 37 -7.15 -11.26 -18.11
C GLU A 37 -8.01 -11.25 -16.85
N ARG A 38 -9.01 -12.14 -16.76
CA ARG A 38 -9.83 -12.28 -15.54
C ARG A 38 -9.02 -12.59 -14.28
N ARG A 39 -8.05 -13.52 -14.37
CA ARG A 39 -7.17 -13.84 -13.23
C ARG A 39 -6.26 -12.67 -12.86
N ILE A 40 -5.87 -11.84 -13.83
CA ILE A 40 -5.08 -10.64 -13.57
C ILE A 40 -5.94 -9.59 -12.87
N ASP A 41 -7.16 -9.35 -13.36
CA ASP A 41 -8.08 -8.39 -12.77
C ASP A 41 -8.44 -8.78 -11.33
N GLU A 42 -8.73 -10.07 -11.09
CA GLU A 42 -8.99 -10.61 -9.74
C GLU A 42 -7.77 -10.41 -8.82
N ALA A 43 -6.57 -10.79 -9.28
CA ALA A 43 -5.36 -10.59 -8.49
C ALA A 43 -5.03 -9.10 -8.24
N ALA A 44 -5.37 -8.20 -9.18
CA ALA A 44 -5.20 -6.77 -8.99
C ALA A 44 -6.12 -6.24 -7.89
N VAL A 45 -7.40 -6.65 -7.89
CA VAL A 45 -8.35 -6.31 -6.83
C VAL A 45 -7.90 -6.85 -5.48
N ASP A 46 -7.42 -8.09 -5.41
CA ASP A 46 -6.92 -8.67 -4.16
C ASP A 46 -5.74 -7.88 -3.57
N VAL A 47 -4.83 -7.39 -4.42
CA VAL A 47 -3.72 -6.53 -3.99
C VAL A 47 -4.23 -5.20 -3.46
N GLU A 48 -5.17 -4.56 -4.14
CA GLU A 48 -5.76 -3.29 -3.70
C GLU A 48 -6.45 -3.45 -2.33
N VAL A 49 -7.27 -4.49 -2.16
CA VAL A 49 -7.95 -4.77 -0.88
C VAL A 49 -6.94 -5.03 0.23
N ALA A 50 -5.92 -5.86 0.00
CA ALA A 50 -4.89 -6.13 0.99
C ALA A 50 -4.12 -4.86 1.40
N TRP A 51 -3.91 -3.93 0.47
CA TRP A 51 -3.28 -2.64 0.76
C TRP A 51 -4.19 -1.69 1.56
N GLU A 52 -5.48 -1.67 1.29
CA GLU A 52 -6.44 -0.93 2.10
C GLU A 52 -6.49 -1.48 3.53
N GLU A 53 -6.54 -2.80 3.69
CA GLU A 53 -6.52 -3.46 5.00
C GLU A 53 -5.24 -3.15 5.76
N ARG A 54 -4.09 -3.20 5.09
CA ARG A 54 -2.80 -2.78 5.66
C ARG A 54 -2.85 -1.33 6.15
N THR A 55 -3.38 -0.43 5.33
CA THR A 55 -3.50 1.00 5.69
C THR A 55 -4.42 1.20 6.90
N ARG A 56 -5.54 0.47 6.97
CA ARG A 56 -6.44 0.49 8.13
C ARG A 56 -5.77 -0.06 9.38
N ALA A 57 -4.99 -1.14 9.25
CA ALA A 57 -4.24 -1.71 10.37
C ALA A 57 -3.17 -0.73 10.87
N GLU A 58 -2.46 -0.04 9.98
CA GLU A 58 -1.50 1.01 10.35
C GLU A 58 -2.17 2.16 11.13
N GLN A 59 -3.34 2.61 10.66
CA GLN A 59 -4.11 3.64 11.36
C GLN A 59 -4.55 3.18 12.75
N ALA A 60 -5.04 1.93 12.88
CA ALA A 60 -5.44 1.37 14.16
C ALA A 60 -4.24 1.22 15.13
N VAL A 61 -3.05 0.89 14.62
CA VAL A 61 -1.82 0.87 15.41
C VAL A 61 -1.48 2.26 15.91
N ALA A 62 -1.53 3.28 15.05
CA ALA A 62 -1.27 4.67 15.44
C ALA A 62 -2.24 5.15 16.54
N GLU A 63 -3.53 4.86 16.41
CA GLU A 63 -4.53 5.19 17.43
C GLU A 63 -4.27 4.47 18.76
N ALA A 64 -3.88 3.20 18.71
CA ALA A 64 -3.51 2.43 19.89
C ALA A 64 -2.24 2.99 20.56
N GLU A 65 -1.25 3.44 19.79
CA GLU A 65 -0.04 4.08 20.31
C GLU A 65 -0.35 5.41 21.01
N VAL A 66 -1.23 6.25 20.44
CA VAL A 66 -1.68 7.50 21.08
C VAL A 66 -2.41 7.20 22.39
N ALA A 67 -3.32 6.22 22.40
CA ALA A 67 -4.00 5.81 23.62
C ALA A 67 -3.03 5.28 24.69
N ALA A 68 -2.02 4.51 24.28
CA ALA A 68 -0.97 4.00 25.17
C ALA A 68 -0.09 5.13 25.72
N ALA A 69 0.27 6.11 24.89
CA ALA A 69 1.01 7.31 25.32
C ALA A 69 0.23 8.07 26.40
N ALA A 70 -1.06 8.35 26.17
CA ALA A 70 -1.92 9.01 27.15
C ALA A 70 -2.06 8.21 28.46
N ALA A 71 -2.07 6.88 28.40
CA ALA A 71 -2.08 6.04 29.60
C ALA A 71 -0.73 6.10 30.34
N ILE A 72 0.40 6.10 29.62
CA ILE A 72 1.74 6.25 30.22
C ILE A 72 1.88 7.62 30.89
N GLU A 73 1.33 8.69 30.31
CA GLU A 73 1.34 10.02 30.95
C GLU A 73 0.62 10.03 32.29
N LYS A 74 -0.51 9.32 32.41
CA LYS A 74 -1.21 9.16 33.70
C LYS A 74 -0.33 8.44 34.72
N LEU A 75 0.41 7.40 34.32
CA LEU A 75 1.36 6.72 35.23
C LEU A 75 2.52 7.62 35.65
N VAL A 76 3.00 8.47 34.73
CA VAL A 76 4.06 9.45 35.03
C VAL A 76 3.55 10.53 36.00
N ALA A 77 2.28 10.95 35.87
CA ALA A 77 1.67 11.90 36.80
C ALA A 77 1.61 11.35 38.25
N GLU A 78 1.47 10.03 38.40
CA GLU A 78 1.59 9.32 39.68
C GLU A 78 3.04 9.14 40.17
N LYS A 79 4.01 9.78 39.50
CA LYS A 79 5.45 9.78 39.83
C LYS A 79 6.12 8.41 39.72
N LEU A 80 5.59 7.50 38.91
CA LEU A 80 6.26 6.22 38.64
C LEU A 80 7.53 6.42 37.81
N SER A 81 8.56 5.64 38.12
CA SER A 81 9.77 5.60 37.30
C SER A 81 9.54 4.82 36.00
N VAL A 82 10.32 5.10 34.96
CA VAL A 82 10.26 4.35 33.68
C VAL A 82 10.46 2.85 33.90
N ARG A 83 11.32 2.46 34.85
CA ARG A 83 11.56 1.06 35.18
C ARG A 83 10.30 0.39 35.73
N ASP A 84 9.59 1.06 36.62
CA ASP A 84 8.40 0.48 37.25
C ASP A 84 7.24 0.41 36.24
N ILE A 85 7.14 1.38 35.33
CA ILE A 85 6.19 1.34 34.21
C ILE A 85 6.46 0.16 33.28
N VAL A 86 7.73 -0.08 32.92
CA VAL A 86 8.15 -1.27 32.13
C VAL A 86 7.73 -2.56 32.83
N GLN A 87 7.95 -2.66 34.16
CA GLN A 87 7.57 -3.85 34.92
C GLN A 87 6.04 -4.07 35.00
N LEU A 88 5.25 -3.01 35.12
CA LEU A 88 3.79 -3.09 35.21
C LEU A 88 3.12 -3.39 33.88
N THR A 89 3.65 -2.84 32.79
CA THR A 89 3.03 -2.92 31.45
C THR A 89 3.60 -4.06 30.61
N GLY A 90 4.78 -4.57 30.94
CA GLY A 90 5.50 -5.55 30.13
C GLY A 90 6.09 -4.98 28.83
N LEU A 91 5.98 -3.67 28.60
CA LEU A 91 6.53 -3.00 27.43
C LEU A 91 8.03 -2.81 27.55
N ASP A 92 8.74 -2.90 26.43
CA ASP A 92 10.18 -2.61 26.40
C ASP A 92 10.47 -1.14 26.79
N GLN A 93 11.63 -0.92 27.41
CA GLN A 93 12.05 0.41 27.86
C GLN A 93 12.13 1.41 26.70
N GLY A 94 12.56 0.98 25.51
CA GLY A 94 12.60 1.82 24.32
C GLY A 94 11.20 2.24 23.85
N ILE A 95 10.23 1.34 23.93
CA ILE A 95 8.82 1.62 23.59
C ILE A 95 8.24 2.63 24.58
N VAL A 96 8.41 2.42 25.89
CA VAL A 96 7.92 3.35 26.92
C VAL A 96 8.53 4.74 26.74
N ARG A 97 9.82 4.85 26.41
CA ARG A 97 10.46 6.15 26.15
C ARG A 97 9.91 6.85 24.90
N ARG A 98 9.70 6.11 23.80
CA ARG A 98 9.12 6.63 22.56
C ARG A 98 7.70 7.15 22.80
N LEU A 99 6.85 6.37 23.46
CA LEU A 99 5.47 6.74 23.75
C LEU A 99 5.38 7.99 24.66
N ARG A 100 6.31 8.15 25.60
CA ARG A 100 6.42 9.38 26.41
C ARG A 100 6.77 10.62 25.59
N GLN A 101 7.54 10.47 24.51
CA GLN A 101 7.89 11.61 23.64
C GLN A 101 6.69 11.98 22.77
N LEU A 102 5.98 10.99 22.26
CA LEU A 102 4.82 11.17 21.39
C LEU A 102 3.68 11.98 22.08
N GLY A 103 3.41 11.75 23.36
CA GLY A 103 2.43 12.53 24.12
C GLY A 103 2.83 13.99 24.39
N LEU A 104 4.14 14.29 24.43
CA LEU A 104 4.63 15.66 24.58
C LEU A 104 4.49 16.48 23.29
N ASP A 105 4.57 15.83 22.13
CA ASP A 105 4.48 16.47 20.82
C ASP A 105 3.03 16.89 20.48
N ASP A 106 2.03 16.12 20.90
CA ASP A 106 0.60 16.47 20.77
C ASP A 106 0.13 17.49 21.83
N GLY A 107 0.91 17.67 22.90
CA GLY A 107 0.55 18.49 24.08
C GLY A 107 1.22 19.86 24.15
N ALA A 108 2.05 20.27 23.17
CA ALA A 108 2.65 21.59 23.17
C ALA A 108 1.65 22.67 22.70
N PRO A 109 1.10 23.54 23.57
CA PRO A 109 0.47 24.76 23.07
C PRO A 109 1.56 25.53 22.33
N ALA A 110 1.35 25.80 21.05
CA ALA A 110 2.16 26.72 20.28
C ALA A 110 2.33 27.99 21.11
N SER A 111 3.52 28.14 21.72
CA SER A 111 3.84 29.34 22.47
C SER A 111 3.79 30.47 21.48
N ALA A 112 2.75 31.30 21.62
CA ALA A 112 2.63 32.60 21.00
C ALA A 112 3.76 33.48 21.52
N GLY A 113 4.95 33.29 20.96
CA GLY A 113 6.07 34.22 21.03
C GLY A 113 5.79 35.37 20.09
N SER A 114 4.89 36.27 20.52
CA SER A 114 4.79 37.63 20.01
C SER A 114 6.16 38.29 20.06
N GLY A 115 6.67 38.64 18.88
CA GLY A 115 7.92 39.36 18.67
C GLY A 115 7.81 40.27 17.46
N THR A 116 6.82 41.16 17.47
CA THR A 116 6.82 42.36 16.63
C THR A 116 8.03 43.21 16.97
N ALA A 117 8.96 43.34 16.04
CA ALA A 117 9.86 44.48 15.95
C ALA A 117 9.83 44.97 14.50
N GLU A 118 8.82 45.79 14.24
CA GLU A 118 8.76 46.74 13.16
C GLU A 118 10.04 47.60 13.14
N SER A 119 10.75 47.61 12.01
CA SER A 119 11.73 48.64 11.70
C SER A 119 11.34 49.25 10.36
N ALA A 120 10.56 50.31 10.46
CA ALA A 120 10.41 51.29 9.40
C ALA A 120 11.62 52.23 9.40
N GLY A 121 12.11 52.57 8.19
CA GLY A 121 12.80 53.84 7.96
C GLY A 121 14.25 53.76 7.48
N GLY A 122 14.45 53.96 6.17
CA GLY A 122 15.78 54.23 5.61
C GLY A 122 15.72 54.54 4.12
N ARG A 123 15.36 55.78 3.78
CA ARG A 123 15.29 56.33 2.41
C ARG A 123 16.69 56.82 1.97
N VAL A 124 16.90 56.90 0.65
CA VAL A 124 17.89 57.72 -0.09
C VAL A 124 19.28 57.13 -0.35
N ALA A 125 19.56 56.75 -1.61
CA ALA A 125 20.34 57.55 -2.58
C ALA A 125 20.17 56.97 -3.98
#